data_AF-A0A813E742-F1
#
_entry.id   AF-A0A813E742-F1
#
_cell.length_a   1.000
_cell.length_b   1.000
_cell.length_c   1.000
_cell.angle_alpha   90.00
_cell.angle_beta   90.00
_cell.angle_gamma   90.00
#
_symmetry.space_group_name_H-M   'P 1'
#
loop_
_entity.id
_entity.type
_entity.pdbx_description
1 polymer ?
#
loop_
_entity_poly.entity_id
_entity_poly.type
_entity_poly.pdbx_seq_one_letter_code
_entity_poly.pdbx_strand_id
1 'polypeptide(L)'
;VDRYGYVRKALHGMRMLSAEEVQAVYGKQRCRVDLREPRWSFLNTLFSVASGCFFAQLVERTDASSLGDVASPLTSDYRELSRIVESAVSEAHVEGTLKKQILANPEKYVELDSEAALVLLDQKLAGKRLVLITNNDWDYTRKMMSYAY
;
A
#
# COMPACT_ATOMS: atom_id res chain seq x y z
N VAL A 1 -13.56 7.75 -0.09
CA VAL A 1 -13.81 9.16 -0.47
C VAL A 1 -14.36 9.17 -1.88
N ASP A 2 -15.31 10.04 -2.22
CA ASP A 2 -15.82 10.14 -3.59
C ASP A 2 -14.97 11.07 -4.48
N ARG A 3 -15.33 11.18 -5.77
CA ARG A 3 -14.60 12.02 -6.75
C ARG A 3 -14.58 13.51 -6.40
N TYR A 4 -15.45 13.95 -5.49
CA TYR A 4 -15.52 15.33 -5.04
C TYR A 4 -14.84 15.51 -3.69
N GLY A 5 -14.15 14.52 -3.13
CA GLY A 5 -13.46 14.67 -1.85
C GLY A 5 -14.37 14.55 -0.61
N TYR A 6 -15.61 14.07 -0.77
CA TYR A 6 -16.46 13.77 0.38
C TYR A 6 -16.14 12.40 0.96
N VAL A 7 -16.01 12.33 2.29
CA VAL A 7 -15.82 11.09 3.02
C VAL A 7 -17.14 10.33 3.06
N ARG A 8 -17.15 9.09 2.56
CA ARG A 8 -18.33 8.22 2.50
C ARG A 8 -18.33 7.13 3.56
N LYS A 9 -17.14 6.65 3.91
CA LYS A 9 -16.86 5.69 4.97
C LYS A 9 -15.51 6.07 5.56
N ALA A 10 -15.36 5.86 6.86
CA ALA A 10 -14.11 6.07 7.56
C ALA A 10 -13.98 5.02 8.67
N LEU A 11 -12.74 4.65 8.95
CA LEU A 11 -12.38 3.89 10.13
C LEU A 11 -11.51 4.77 11.02
N HIS A 12 -11.65 4.58 12.32
CA HIS A 12 -10.71 5.06 13.33
C HIS A 12 -10.11 3.84 14.00
N GLY A 13 -8.80 3.63 13.85
CA GLY A 13 -8.18 2.36 14.17
C GLY A 13 -8.85 1.22 13.40
N MET A 14 -9.34 0.20 14.10
CA MET A 14 -10.05 -0.93 13.49
C MET A 14 -11.57 -0.76 13.50
N ARG A 15 -12.09 0.34 14.07
CA ARG A 15 -13.52 0.58 14.23
C ARG A 15 -14.10 1.38 13.05
N MET A 16 -15.16 0.85 12.45
CA MET A 16 -15.95 1.60 11.47
C MET A 16 -16.71 2.73 12.17
N LEU A 17 -16.60 3.94 11.63
CA LEU A 17 -17.37 5.10 12.10
C LEU A 17 -18.80 5.05 11.58
N SER A 18 -19.76 5.46 12.41
CA SER A 18 -21.15 5.66 11.99
C SER A 18 -21.29 6.84 11.03
N ALA A 19 -22.42 6.95 10.34
CA ALA A 19 -22.69 8.09 9.45
C ALA A 19 -22.70 9.42 10.23
N GLU A 20 -23.22 9.42 11.45
CA GLU A 20 -23.23 10.58 12.36
C GLU A 20 -21.81 10.97 12.78
N GLU A 21 -20.97 10.00 13.15
CA GLU A 21 -19.56 10.25 13.50
C GLU A 21 -18.78 10.82 12.30
N VAL A 22 -18.97 10.23 11.11
CA VAL A 22 -18.36 10.74 9.87
C VAL A 22 -18.81 12.17 9.59
N GLN A 23 -20.10 12.48 9.75
CA GLN A 23 -20.61 13.83 9.53
C GLN A 23 -20.09 14.82 10.59
N ALA A 24 -19.93 14.40 11.84
CA ALA A 24 -19.39 15.24 12.90
C ALA A 24 -17.91 15.61 12.65
N VAL A 25 -17.11 14.65 12.19
CA VAL A 25 -15.66 14.84 11.96
C VAL A 25 -15.39 15.49 10.59
N TYR A 26 -16.05 15.02 9.53
CA TYR A 26 -15.75 15.36 8.14
C TYR A 26 -16.82 16.20 7.43
N GLY A 27 -17.98 16.43 8.04
CA GLY A 27 -19.13 17.08 7.40
C GLY A 27 -19.01 18.59 7.20
N LYS A 28 -18.01 19.24 7.82
CA LYS A 28 -17.74 20.67 7.59
C LYS A 28 -17.07 20.86 6.23
N GLN A 29 -17.42 21.93 5.50
CA GLN A 29 -16.83 22.25 4.18
C GLN A 29 -15.29 22.32 4.18
N ARG A 30 -14.67 22.67 5.32
CA ARG A 30 -13.21 22.69 5.54
C ARG A 30 -12.57 21.31 5.72
N CYS A 31 -13.36 20.25 5.82
CA CYS A 31 -12.89 18.86 5.96
C CYS A 31 -12.99 18.07 4.64
N ARG A 32 -13.21 18.74 3.51
CA ARG A 32 -13.10 18.13 2.20
C ARG A 32 -11.69 17.54 2.03
N VAL A 33 -11.61 16.31 1.54
CA VAL A 33 -10.32 15.67 1.26
C VAL A 33 -9.74 16.30 -0.01
N ASP A 34 -8.63 17.01 0.14
CA ASP A 34 -7.83 17.54 -0.94
C ASP A 34 -6.44 16.89 -0.88
N LEU A 35 -6.14 16.01 -1.84
CA LEU A 35 -4.87 15.28 -1.88
C LEU A 35 -3.63 16.16 -2.12
N ARG A 36 -3.82 17.46 -2.37
CA ARG A 36 -2.73 18.45 -2.38
C ARG A 36 -2.29 18.85 -0.98
N GLU A 37 -3.14 18.64 0.04
CA GLU A 37 -2.79 18.91 1.43
C GLU A 37 -1.92 17.78 1.99
N PRO A 38 -0.83 18.10 2.71
CA PRO A 38 0.13 17.10 3.22
C PRO A 38 -0.43 16.22 4.35
N ARG A 39 -1.64 16.48 4.82
CA ARG A 39 -2.30 15.69 5.87
C ARG A 39 -2.98 14.43 5.35
N TRP A 40 -3.17 14.32 4.02
CA TRP A 40 -3.84 13.21 3.39
C TRP A 40 -2.84 12.36 2.60
N SER A 41 -2.67 11.12 3.01
CA SER A 41 -1.90 10.13 2.25
C SER A 41 -2.83 9.33 1.34
N PHE A 42 -2.54 9.31 0.04
CA PHE A 42 -3.29 8.51 -0.92
C PHE A 42 -2.65 7.11 -1.06
N LEU A 43 -3.37 6.11 -0.55
CA LEU A 43 -2.96 4.71 -0.57
C LEU A 43 -3.46 4.03 -1.86
N ASN A 44 -2.63 4.00 -2.90
CA ASN A 44 -3.02 3.59 -4.26
C ASN A 44 -2.28 2.37 -4.83
N THR A 45 -1.37 1.76 -4.06
CA THR A 45 -0.66 0.55 -4.45
C THR A 45 -1.18 -0.65 -3.65
N LEU A 46 -0.97 -1.88 -4.13
CA LEU A 46 -1.30 -3.09 -3.35
C LEU A 46 -0.52 -3.13 -2.02
N PHE A 47 0.71 -2.63 -1.98
CA PHE A 47 1.50 -2.47 -0.75
C PHE A 47 0.89 -1.47 0.23
N SER A 48 0.13 -0.50 -0.28
CA SER A 48 -0.57 0.47 0.56
C SER A 48 -1.68 -0.19 1.40
N VAL A 49 -2.20 -1.33 0.98
CA VAL A 49 -3.19 -2.10 1.76
C VAL A 49 -2.56 -2.59 3.06
N ALA A 50 -1.39 -3.24 2.97
CA ALA A 50 -0.66 -3.70 4.15
C ALA A 50 -0.32 -2.53 5.08
N SER A 51 0.14 -1.41 4.51
CA SER A 51 0.45 -0.18 5.26
C SER A 51 -0.77 0.36 6.01
N GLY A 52 -1.92 0.45 5.34
CA GLY A 52 -3.18 0.89 5.94
C GLY A 52 -3.65 -0.04 7.07
N CYS A 53 -3.52 -1.36 6.89
CA CYS A 53 -3.84 -2.34 7.93
C CYS A 53 -2.94 -2.19 9.16
N PHE A 54 -1.63 -2.04 8.97
CA PHE A 54 -0.69 -1.85 10.08
C PHE A 54 -0.97 -0.54 10.82
N PHE A 55 -1.18 0.55 10.09
CA PHE A 55 -1.51 1.85 10.68
C PHE A 55 -2.80 1.78 11.51
N ALA A 56 -3.87 1.17 10.98
CA ALA A 56 -5.13 0.98 11.71
C ALA A 56 -4.95 0.20 13.03
N GLN A 57 -4.14 -0.86 13.02
CA GLN A 57 -3.85 -1.65 14.23
C GLN A 57 -3.02 -0.86 15.25
N LEU A 58 -2.08 -0.04 14.79
CA LEU A 58 -1.28 0.82 15.67
C LEU A 58 -2.12 1.91 16.33
N VAL A 59 -3.03 2.54 15.59
CA VAL A 59 -4.00 3.50 16.14
C VAL A 59 -4.82 2.85 17.24
N GLU A 60 -5.40 1.68 16.99
CA GLU A 60 -6.18 0.93 17.99
C GLU A 60 -5.38 0.64 19.28
N ARG A 61 -4.14 0.16 19.12
CA ARG A 61 -3.27 -0.15 20.26
C ARG A 61 -2.83 1.08 21.04
N THR A 62 -2.62 2.20 20.34
CA THR A 62 -2.25 3.48 20.95
C THR A 62 -3.40 4.03 21.79
N ASP A 63 -4.61 4.00 21.25
CA ASP A 63 -5.81 4.49 21.94
C ASP A 63 -6.18 3.64 23.16
N ALA A 64 -5.99 2.32 23.06
CA ALA A 64 -6.26 1.40 24.16
C ALA A 64 -5.25 1.53 25.34
N SER A 65 -4.21 2.38 25.22
CA SER A 65 -3.08 2.43 26.15
C SER A 65 -2.41 1.06 26.38
N SER A 66 -2.66 0.10 25.47
CA SER A 66 -2.19 -1.29 25.53
C SER A 66 -0.74 -1.44 25.07
N LEU A 67 -0.14 -0.36 24.58
CA LEU A 67 1.31 -0.20 24.43
C LEU A 67 1.90 0.20 25.80
N GLY A 68 1.55 -0.51 26.87
CA GLY A 68 1.98 -0.17 28.23
C GLY A 68 3.50 -0.28 28.38
N ASP A 69 4.12 0.66 29.12
CA ASP A 69 5.48 0.69 29.70
C ASP A 69 6.67 0.12 28.90
N VAL A 70 6.50 -0.29 27.65
CA VAL A 70 7.59 -0.50 26.73
C VAL A 70 8.08 0.90 26.43
N ALA A 71 9.25 1.23 26.97
CA ALA A 71 10.05 2.40 26.66
C ALA A 71 10.24 2.51 25.12
N SER A 72 9.19 2.98 24.45
CA SER A 72 9.04 3.03 23.02
C SER A 72 8.61 4.46 22.69
N PRO A 73 9.28 5.16 21.76
CA PRO A 73 9.01 6.56 21.43
C PRO A 73 7.71 6.73 20.60
N LEU A 74 6.72 5.87 20.78
CA LEU A 74 5.47 5.94 20.03
C LEU A 74 4.61 7.04 20.66
N THR A 75 4.68 8.22 20.05
CA THR A 75 3.92 9.38 20.47
C THR A 75 2.42 9.15 20.26
N SER A 76 1.59 9.89 21.00
CA SER A 76 0.14 9.94 20.76
C SER A 76 -0.23 10.67 19.45
N ASP A 77 0.74 11.06 18.62
CA ASP A 77 0.52 11.74 17.35
C ASP A 77 0.39 10.72 16.20
N TYR A 78 -0.81 10.61 15.65
CA TYR A 78 -1.09 9.76 14.48
C TYR A 78 -0.22 10.09 13.27
N ARG A 79 0.26 11.33 13.13
CA ARG A 79 1.16 11.69 12.03
C ARG A 79 2.50 11.00 12.18
N GLU A 80 3.02 10.90 13.40
CA GLU A 80 4.28 10.21 13.65
C GLU A 80 4.12 8.70 13.48
N LEU A 81 3.01 8.13 13.95
CA LEU A 81 2.68 6.73 13.67
C LEU A 81 2.64 6.43 12.16
N SER A 82 2.05 7.33 11.35
CA SER A 82 2.05 7.19 9.89
C SER A 82 3.46 7.17 9.33
N ARG A 83 4.34 8.08 9.78
CA ARG A 83 5.75 8.12 9.34
C ARG A 83 6.51 6.85 9.71
N ILE A 84 6.26 6.30 10.90
CA ILE A 84 6.91 5.05 11.35
C ILE A 84 6.49 3.88 10.46
N VAL A 85 5.19 3.75 10.15
CA VAL A 85 4.69 2.72 9.22
C VAL A 85 5.27 2.91 7.83
N GLU A 86 5.26 4.13 7.30
CA GLU A 86 5.82 4.43 5.99
C GLU A 86 7.32 4.11 5.92
N SER A 87 8.09 4.44 6.96
CA SER A 87 9.51 4.10 7.06
C SER A 87 9.74 2.60 7.09
N ALA A 88 9.01 1.86 7.94
CA ALA A 88 9.16 0.41 8.07
C ALA A 88 8.78 -0.33 6.78
N VAL A 89 7.70 0.11 6.11
CA VAL A 89 7.29 -0.45 4.83
C VAL A 89 8.33 -0.12 3.75
N SER A 90 8.82 1.11 3.70
CA SER A 90 9.88 1.52 2.77
C SER A 90 11.15 0.69 2.94
N GLU A 91 11.60 0.50 4.18
CA GLU A 91 12.78 -0.32 4.51
C GLU A 91 12.59 -1.77 4.03
N ALA A 92 11.42 -2.37 4.29
CA ALA A 92 11.11 -3.71 3.80
C ALA A 92 11.08 -3.83 2.25
N HIS A 93 10.83 -2.72 1.53
CA HIS A 93 10.86 -2.67 0.07
C HIS A 93 12.25 -2.36 -0.51
N VAL A 94 13.00 -1.48 0.17
CA VAL A 94 14.32 -1.01 -0.25
C VAL A 94 15.38 -2.05 0.07
N GLU A 95 15.24 -2.81 1.16
CA GLU A 95 16.06 -3.97 1.41
C GLU A 95 15.65 -5.12 0.50
N GLY A 96 16.57 -5.57 -0.35
CA GLY A 96 16.36 -6.68 -1.29
C GLY A 96 15.98 -8.03 -0.64
N THR A 97 15.74 -8.08 0.67
CA THR A 97 15.24 -9.23 1.43
C THR A 97 13.91 -9.74 0.87
N LEU A 98 12.92 -8.87 0.64
CA LEU A 98 11.64 -9.30 0.06
C LEU A 98 11.83 -9.85 -1.35
N LYS A 99 12.58 -9.13 -2.20
CA LYS A 99 12.92 -9.57 -3.56
C LYS A 99 13.65 -10.92 -3.55
N LYS A 100 14.59 -11.12 -2.64
CA LYS A 100 15.33 -12.40 -2.48
C LYS A 100 14.40 -13.54 -2.07
N GLN A 101 13.48 -13.29 -1.13
CA GLN A 101 12.50 -14.30 -0.71
C GLN A 101 11.56 -14.70 -1.84
N ILE A 102 11.08 -13.73 -2.62
CA ILE A 102 10.25 -13.97 -3.81
C ILE A 102 11.03 -14.79 -4.83
N LEU A 103 12.26 -14.40 -5.15
CA LEU A 103 13.10 -15.13 -6.11
C LEU A 103 13.50 -16.54 -5.65
N ALA A 104 13.52 -16.79 -4.34
CA ALA A 104 13.84 -18.10 -3.78
C ALA A 104 12.67 -19.08 -3.87
N ASN A 105 11.42 -18.61 -3.87
CA ASN A 105 10.20 -19.44 -3.94
C ASN A 105 9.12 -18.75 -4.80
N PRO A 106 9.38 -18.46 -6.09
CA PRO A 106 8.49 -17.65 -6.92
C PRO A 106 7.08 -18.25 -7.07
N GLU A 107 6.95 -19.57 -7.03
CA GLU A 107 5.67 -20.31 -7.11
C GLU A 107 4.69 -19.96 -5.97
N LYS A 108 5.18 -19.44 -4.85
CA LYS A 108 4.34 -18.99 -3.75
C LYS A 108 3.77 -17.59 -3.95
N TYR A 109 4.40 -16.77 -4.79
CA TYR A 109 4.12 -15.33 -4.89
C TYR A 109 3.67 -14.89 -6.29
N VAL A 110 3.91 -15.72 -7.31
CA VAL A 110 3.67 -15.41 -8.72
C VAL A 110 2.65 -16.38 -9.28
N GLU A 111 1.51 -15.85 -9.68
CA GLU A 111 0.51 -16.59 -10.44
C GLU A 111 0.89 -16.55 -11.92
N LEU A 112 1.06 -17.75 -12.51
CA LEU A 112 1.42 -17.90 -13.91
C LEU A 112 0.17 -17.90 -14.77
N ASP A 113 0.24 -17.17 -15.88
CA ASP A 113 -0.79 -17.14 -16.92
C ASP A 113 -0.24 -17.75 -18.20
N SER A 114 -0.77 -18.93 -18.56
CA SER A 114 -0.36 -19.66 -19.77
C SER A 114 -0.67 -18.93 -21.07
N GLU A 115 -1.63 -18.00 -21.07
CA GLU A 115 -2.02 -17.25 -22.26
C GLU A 115 -1.23 -15.95 -22.43
N ALA A 116 -0.62 -15.43 -21.35
CA ALA A 116 0.09 -14.15 -21.39
C ALA A 116 1.23 -14.14 -22.42
N ALA A 117 2.02 -15.22 -22.53
CA ALA A 117 3.07 -15.33 -23.54
C ALA A 117 2.52 -15.30 -24.97
N LEU A 118 1.39 -15.99 -25.20
CA LEU A 118 0.74 -16.08 -26.50
C LEU A 118 0.21 -14.71 -26.92
N VAL A 119 -0.43 -13.98 -26.01
CA VAL A 119 -0.92 -12.62 -26.28
C VAL A 119 0.22 -11.68 -26.66
N LEU A 120 1.36 -11.72 -25.97
CA LEU A 120 2.52 -10.92 -26.32
C LEU A 120 3.10 -11.30 -27.69
N LEU A 121 3.12 -12.60 -28.01
CA LEU A 121 3.57 -13.08 -29.31
C LEU A 121 2.65 -12.60 -30.43
N ASP A 122 1.32 -12.67 -30.24
CA ASP A 122 0.34 -12.20 -31.20
C ASP A 122 0.48 -10.70 -31.48
N GLN A 123 0.70 -9.88 -30.45
CA GLN A 123 0.97 -8.45 -30.63
C GLN A 123 2.22 -8.23 -31.50
N LYS A 124 3.28 -9.00 -31.27
CA LYS A 124 4.52 -8.91 -32.06
C LYS A 124 4.30 -9.34 -33.51
N LEU A 125 3.57 -10.44 -33.75
CA LEU A 125 3.23 -10.94 -35.08
C LEU A 125 2.32 -9.96 -35.85
N ALA A 126 1.47 -9.23 -35.15
CA ALA A 126 0.67 -8.13 -35.70
C ALA A 126 1.48 -6.84 -35.99
N GLY A 127 2.81 -6.89 -35.89
CA GLY A 127 3.70 -5.77 -36.21
C GLY A 127 3.83 -4.71 -35.10
N LYS A 128 3.34 -4.98 -33.88
CA LYS A 128 3.52 -4.07 -32.74
C LYS A 128 4.94 -4.19 -32.17
N ARG A 129 5.46 -3.07 -31.65
CA ARG A 129 6.70 -3.04 -30.86
C ARG A 129 6.36 -3.09 -29.39
N LEU A 130 6.93 -4.05 -28.68
CA LEU A 130 6.71 -4.25 -27.25
C LEU A 130 7.90 -3.72 -26.46
N VAL A 131 7.62 -3.08 -25.33
CA VAL A 131 8.64 -2.61 -24.38
C VAL A 131 8.17 -2.91 -22.95
N LEU A 132 9.09 -3.38 -22.12
CA LEU A 132 8.87 -3.57 -20.69
C LEU A 132 9.44 -2.36 -19.95
N ILE A 133 8.59 -1.65 -19.20
CA ILE A 133 8.99 -0.52 -18.36
C ILE A 133 8.63 -0.90 -16.92
N THR A 134 9.64 -1.06 -16.07
CA THR A 134 9.48 -1.52 -14.69
C THR A 134 10.40 -0.76 -13.75
N ASN A 135 9.97 -0.59 -12.49
CA ASN A 135 10.77 0.00 -11.42
C ASN A 135 11.75 -1.00 -10.79
N ASN A 136 11.76 -2.25 -11.27
CA ASN A 136 12.68 -3.28 -10.79
C ASN A 136 14.05 -3.18 -11.46
N ASP A 137 15.09 -3.54 -10.73
CA ASP A 137 16.43 -3.72 -11.27
C ASP A 137 16.49 -4.85 -12.31
N TRP A 138 17.56 -4.86 -13.10
CA TRP A 138 17.72 -5.82 -14.20
C TRP A 138 17.80 -7.27 -13.72
N ASP A 139 18.50 -7.55 -12.63
CA ASP A 139 18.71 -8.93 -12.16
C ASP A 139 17.42 -9.56 -11.65
N TYR A 140 16.61 -8.80 -10.91
CA TYR A 140 15.28 -9.22 -10.50
C TYR A 140 14.37 -9.41 -11.71
N THR A 141 14.33 -8.42 -12.60
CA THR A 141 13.49 -8.47 -13.81
C THR A 141 13.82 -9.68 -14.68
N ARG A 142 15.10 -9.93 -14.96
CA ARG A 142 15.55 -11.07 -15.79
C ARG A 142 15.11 -12.39 -15.19
N LYS A 143 15.35 -12.63 -13.89
CA LYS A 143 14.98 -13.89 -13.22
C LYS A 143 13.46 -14.09 -13.20
N MET A 144 12.71 -13.02 -12.92
CA MET A 144 11.25 -13.08 -12.88
C MET A 144 10.65 -13.37 -14.26
N MET A 145 11.15 -12.72 -15.30
CA MET A 145 10.70 -12.96 -16.68
C MET A 145 11.04 -14.38 -17.12
N SER A 146 12.22 -14.92 -16.79
CA SER A 146 12.59 -16.30 -17.11
C SER A 146 11.79 -17.37 -16.33
N TYR A 147 11.23 -17.01 -15.18
CA TYR A 147 10.31 -17.89 -14.45
C TYR A 147 8.91 -17.84 -15.05
N ALA A 148 8.45 -16.65 -15.45
CA ALA A 148 7.08 -16.43 -15.91
C ALA A 148 6.84 -16.78 -17.39
N TYR A 149 7.87 -16.75 -18.24
CA TYR A 149 7.76 -16.85 -19.71
C TYR A 149 8.91 -17.63 -20.36
#